data_AF-L8YAK6-F1
#
_entry.id   AF-L8YAK6-F1
#
_cell.length_a   1.000
_cell.length_b   1.000
_cell.length_c   1.000
_cell.angle_alpha   90.00
_cell.angle_beta   90.00
_cell.angle_gamma   90.00
#
_symmetry.space_group_name_H-M   'P 1'
#
loop_
_entity.id
_entity.type
_entity.pdbx_description
1 polymer ?
#
loop_
_entity_poly.entity_id
_entity_poly.type
_entity_poly.pdbx_seq_one_letter_code
_entity_poly.pdbx_strand_id
1 'polypeptide(L)'
;ELLVPHMPTIRVPRSGDRVYKSECAFSYDSPNSEGGLYVCMNTFLAFGREHVERHFRKTGQSVYMHLKRHVREKVRGASGGALPKRRNSKIFLDLDTDDDLNSDDYEYEDEAKLVIFPEHHEIALPNIEELPALVTIACDAVLSSKSPYRKQDPDAWGGELPVSKCANNLTQLDNGVRIPPSGWKCGRCDLRENLWLNLTDGSVLCGKWSSDSSGGNGHALEHYRDTGYPLAVKLGTITPDGADVYSFQEEEPVSDPHLGRHLAHFGIDMLHTHGTENGLRDNDLRPRVSEWEVIQESGTKLKPMYGPGYTGLRNLGNSGYLSSVMQAVFSIPEFQRA
;
A
#
# COMPACT_ATOMS: atom_id res chain seq x y z
N GLU A 1 6.30 -31.86 -31.53
CA GLU A 1 6.66 -33.11 -30.83
C GLU A 1 7.36 -32.89 -29.48
N LEU A 2 8.21 -31.85 -29.33
CA LEU A 2 9.00 -31.59 -28.11
C LEU A 2 8.20 -31.48 -26.80
N LEU A 3 6.95 -30.99 -26.83
CA LEU A 3 6.10 -30.85 -25.63
C LEU A 3 5.36 -32.13 -25.24
N VAL A 4 5.19 -33.08 -26.15
CA VAL A 4 4.34 -34.26 -25.95
C VAL A 4 4.74 -35.09 -24.71
N PRO A 5 6.04 -35.34 -24.44
CA PRO A 5 6.46 -36.08 -23.25
C PRO A 5 6.14 -35.38 -21.93
N HIS A 6 6.01 -34.04 -21.96
CA HIS A 6 5.86 -33.20 -20.77
C HIS A 6 4.43 -32.73 -20.54
N MET A 7 3.50 -32.96 -21.47
CA MET A 7 2.10 -32.59 -21.29
C MET A 7 1.45 -33.11 -19.98
N PRO A 8 1.74 -34.33 -19.49
CA PRO A 8 1.16 -34.81 -18.22
C PRO A 8 1.56 -33.98 -16.99
N THR A 9 2.68 -33.24 -17.07
CA THR A 9 3.15 -32.39 -15.97
C THR A 9 2.64 -30.95 -16.08
N ILE A 10 1.99 -30.58 -17.18
CA ILE A 10 1.41 -29.25 -17.35
C ILE A 10 0.01 -29.25 -16.73
N ARG A 11 -0.19 -28.38 -15.75
CA ARG A 11 -1.48 -28.18 -15.08
C ARG A 11 -2.07 -26.83 -15.47
N VAL A 12 -3.39 -26.80 -15.60
CA VAL A 12 -4.16 -25.56 -15.72
C VAL A 12 -4.49 -25.06 -14.31
N PRO A 13 -4.11 -23.83 -13.94
CA PRO A 13 -4.49 -23.21 -12.67
C PRO A 13 -6.02 -23.22 -12.48
N ARG A 14 -6.48 -23.59 -11.28
CA ARG A 14 -7.88 -23.52 -10.87
C ARG A 14 -8.12 -22.33 -9.92
N SER A 15 -9.38 -21.99 -9.64
CA SER A 15 -9.74 -20.83 -8.80
C SER A 15 -9.16 -20.81 -7.38
N GLY A 16 -8.66 -21.94 -6.85
CA GLY A 16 -7.98 -22.01 -5.55
C GLY A 16 -6.46 -22.10 -5.63
N ASP A 17 -5.89 -22.24 -6.83
CA ASP A 17 -4.44 -22.34 -7.01
C ASP A 17 -3.80 -20.94 -6.96
N ARG A 18 -2.66 -20.83 -6.28
CA ARG A 18 -1.88 -19.60 -6.20
C ARG A 18 -0.79 -19.63 -7.25
N VAL A 19 -0.77 -18.61 -8.12
CA VAL A 19 0.22 -18.50 -9.20
C VAL A 19 1.22 -17.39 -8.87
N TYR A 20 2.40 -17.79 -8.43
CA TYR A 20 3.46 -16.89 -8.02
C TYR A 20 4.20 -16.38 -9.26
N LYS A 21 3.76 -15.26 -9.84
CA LYS A 21 4.33 -14.70 -11.08
C LYS A 21 5.02 -13.34 -10.92
N SER A 22 5.12 -12.82 -9.69
CA SER A 22 5.72 -11.50 -9.41
C SER A 22 7.13 -11.57 -8.83
N GLU A 23 7.45 -12.62 -8.06
CA GLU A 23 8.73 -12.74 -7.36
C GLU A 23 9.19 -14.20 -7.30
N CYS A 24 10.51 -14.40 -7.34
CA CYS A 24 11.17 -15.68 -7.21
C CYS A 24 11.03 -16.25 -5.78
N ALA A 25 10.89 -17.57 -5.66
CA ALA A 25 10.78 -18.24 -4.36
C ALA A 25 12.08 -18.22 -3.51
N PHE A 26 13.23 -17.91 -4.10
CA PHE A 26 14.55 -17.97 -3.44
C PHE A 26 15.32 -16.65 -3.45
N SER A 27 14.94 -15.71 -4.32
CA SER A 27 15.59 -14.42 -4.51
C SER A 27 14.52 -13.34 -4.72
N TYR A 28 14.92 -12.08 -4.73
CA TYR A 28 14.03 -10.96 -5.07
C TYR A 28 13.94 -10.73 -6.60
N ASP A 29 14.25 -11.74 -7.41
CA ASP A 29 14.09 -11.63 -8.86
C ASP A 29 12.61 -11.52 -9.24
N SER A 30 12.33 -10.62 -10.17
CA SER A 30 11.00 -10.37 -10.71
C SER A 30 11.03 -10.43 -12.24
N PRO A 31 9.89 -10.31 -12.94
CA PRO A 31 9.90 -10.20 -14.39
C PRO A 31 10.66 -8.96 -14.91
N ASN A 32 10.92 -7.97 -14.06
CA ASN A 32 11.74 -6.79 -14.39
C ASN A 32 13.25 -7.08 -14.32
N SER A 33 13.67 -8.17 -13.68
CA SER A 33 15.08 -8.57 -13.60
C SER A 33 15.63 -8.96 -14.98
N GLU A 34 16.94 -8.81 -15.20
CA GLU A 34 17.60 -9.10 -16.48
C GLU A 34 17.29 -10.54 -16.99
N GLY A 35 17.28 -11.50 -16.08
CA GLY A 35 16.98 -12.91 -16.36
C GLY A 35 15.51 -13.25 -16.50
N GLY A 36 14.59 -12.33 -16.18
CA GLY A 36 13.16 -12.59 -16.06
C GLY A 36 12.83 -13.64 -14.99
N LEU A 37 11.61 -14.17 -15.07
CA LEU A 37 11.06 -15.08 -14.06
C LEU A 37 10.48 -16.33 -14.71
N TYR A 38 10.81 -17.51 -14.19
CA TYR A 38 10.37 -18.80 -14.69
C TYR A 38 9.30 -19.41 -13.79
N VAL A 39 8.05 -19.41 -14.24
CA VAL A 39 6.92 -20.00 -13.52
C VAL A 39 6.77 -21.47 -13.91
N CYS A 40 6.83 -22.39 -12.94
CA CYS A 40 6.63 -23.81 -13.21
C CYS A 40 5.18 -24.08 -13.64
N MET A 41 4.99 -24.76 -14.78
CA MET A 41 3.66 -25.06 -15.33
C MET A 41 2.91 -26.17 -14.57
N ASN A 42 3.50 -26.74 -13.51
CA ASN A 42 2.87 -27.75 -12.65
C ASN A 42 2.48 -27.19 -11.29
N THR A 43 3.42 -26.54 -10.61
CA THR A 43 3.27 -26.05 -9.22
C THR A 43 2.95 -24.57 -9.12
N PHE A 44 3.12 -23.82 -10.22
CA PHE A 44 2.93 -22.37 -10.29
C PHE A 44 3.85 -21.55 -9.36
N LEU A 45 4.95 -22.15 -8.91
CA LEU A 45 6.05 -21.44 -8.25
C LEU A 45 6.94 -20.75 -9.28
N ALA A 46 7.42 -19.56 -8.95
CA ALA A 46 8.37 -18.81 -9.76
C ALA A 46 9.82 -18.96 -9.28
N PHE A 47 10.74 -18.98 -10.23
CA PHE A 47 12.17 -19.05 -9.99
C PHE A 47 12.90 -18.07 -10.91
N GLY A 48 13.87 -17.35 -10.37
CA GLY A 48 14.82 -16.56 -11.17
C GLY A 48 15.72 -17.46 -12.01
N ARG A 49 16.41 -16.87 -12.98
CA ARG A 49 17.31 -17.58 -13.91
C ARG A 49 18.36 -18.44 -13.20
N GLU A 50 18.88 -18.00 -12.06
CA GLU A 50 19.89 -18.74 -11.29
C GLU A 50 19.30 -19.89 -10.45
N HIS A 51 17.98 -19.96 -10.31
CA HIS A 51 17.31 -20.88 -9.38
C HIS A 51 16.40 -21.89 -10.06
N VAL A 52 15.95 -21.62 -11.29
CA VAL A 52 15.10 -22.54 -12.07
C VAL A 52 15.77 -23.90 -12.30
N GLU A 53 17.08 -23.90 -12.57
CA GLU A 53 17.82 -25.15 -12.80
C GLU A 53 17.90 -26.02 -11.53
N ARG A 54 17.98 -25.38 -10.36
CA ARG A 54 17.91 -26.08 -9.06
C ARG A 54 16.54 -26.75 -8.88
N HIS A 55 15.46 -26.08 -9.25
CA HIS A 55 14.11 -26.65 -9.18
C HIS A 55 13.94 -27.83 -10.16
N PHE A 56 14.39 -27.69 -11.41
CA PHE A 56 14.41 -28.76 -12.40
C PHE A 56 15.16 -30.00 -11.89
N ARG A 57 16.39 -29.84 -11.39
CA ARG A 57 17.20 -30.96 -10.87
C ARG A 57 16.56 -31.66 -9.67
N LYS A 58 15.84 -30.92 -8.81
CA LYS A 58 15.22 -31.49 -7.60
C LYS A 58 13.88 -32.18 -7.88
N THR A 59 13.07 -31.66 -8.80
CA THR A 59 11.68 -32.09 -9.00
C THR A 59 11.44 -32.84 -10.30
N GLY A 60 12.39 -32.78 -11.24
CA GLY A 60 12.24 -33.29 -12.60
C GLY A 60 11.28 -32.46 -13.48
N GLN A 61 10.76 -31.33 -12.99
CA GLN A 61 9.86 -30.48 -13.76
C GLN A 61 10.63 -29.72 -14.85
N SER A 62 10.28 -29.96 -16.12
CA SER A 62 11.01 -29.42 -17.27
C SER A 62 10.35 -28.22 -17.95
N VAL A 63 9.04 -28.01 -17.76
CA VAL A 63 8.29 -26.98 -18.48
C VAL A 63 8.00 -25.78 -17.60
N TYR A 64 8.46 -24.61 -18.04
CA TYR A 64 8.31 -23.34 -17.34
C TYR A 64 7.79 -22.27 -18.30
N MET A 65 6.95 -21.37 -17.80
CA MET A 65 6.62 -20.13 -18.48
C MET A 65 7.58 -19.04 -18.04
N HIS A 66 8.42 -18.58 -18.96
CA HIS A 66 9.32 -17.46 -18.75
C HIS A 66 8.58 -16.14 -19.01
N LEU A 67 8.69 -15.24 -18.05
CA LEU A 67 8.07 -13.92 -18.03
C LEU A 67 9.15 -12.86 -17.93
N LYS A 68 9.11 -11.88 -18.83
CA LYS A 68 10.05 -10.76 -18.84
C LYS A 68 9.34 -9.47 -19.21
N ARG A 69 9.62 -8.40 -18.47
CA ARG A 69 9.15 -7.04 -18.74
C ARG A 69 10.34 -6.19 -19.15
N HIS A 70 10.27 -5.65 -20.36
CA HIS A 70 11.25 -4.69 -20.87
C HIS A 70 10.76 -3.28 -20.57
N VAL A 71 11.59 -2.50 -19.85
CA VAL A 71 11.31 -1.10 -19.56
C VAL A 71 12.08 -0.23 -20.55
N ARG A 72 11.39 0.66 -21.25
CA ARG A 72 12.00 1.65 -22.15
C ARG A 72 11.64 3.06 -21.70
N GLU A 73 12.63 3.93 -21.61
CA GLU A 73 12.40 5.35 -21.33
C GLU A 73 11.83 6.03 -22.58
N LYS A 74 10.75 6.81 -22.43
CA LYS A 74 10.19 7.59 -23.53
C LYS A 74 11.15 8.72 -23.89
N VAL A 75 11.48 8.84 -25.17
CA VAL A 75 12.23 10.00 -25.67
C VAL A 75 11.39 11.26 -25.45
N ARG A 76 11.82 12.14 -24.54
CA ARG A 76 11.17 13.44 -24.26
C ARG A 76 11.17 14.31 -25.52
N GLY A 77 10.09 14.26 -26.29
CA GLY A 77 9.99 15.05 -27.53
C GLY A 77 8.67 14.98 -28.31
N ALA A 78 7.70 14.15 -27.93
CA ALA A 78 6.40 14.11 -28.61
C ALA A 78 5.26 14.41 -27.62
N SER A 79 5.04 15.71 -27.38
CA SER A 79 3.83 16.22 -26.74
C SER A 79 2.63 15.89 -27.61
N GLY A 80 1.84 14.91 -27.17
CA GLY A 80 0.53 14.61 -27.73
C GLY A 80 -0.26 13.85 -26.68
N GLY A 81 -1.15 14.57 -25.97
CA GLY A 81 -1.99 14.03 -24.91
C GLY A 81 -2.90 12.91 -25.42
N ALA A 82 -2.38 11.69 -25.40
CA ALA A 82 -3.12 10.46 -25.65
C ALA A 82 -2.76 9.47 -24.55
N LEU A 83 -3.80 8.87 -23.96
CA LEU A 83 -3.65 7.79 -22.97
C LEU A 83 -2.62 6.75 -23.45
N PRO A 84 -1.85 6.15 -22.52
CA PRO A 84 -0.75 5.26 -22.86
C PRO A 84 -1.26 4.07 -23.69
N LYS A 85 -1.00 4.10 -25.00
CA LYS A 85 -1.20 2.96 -25.87
C LYS A 85 -0.09 1.95 -25.59
N ARG A 86 -0.37 1.02 -24.68
CA ARG A 86 0.42 -0.22 -24.51
C ARG A 86 0.57 -0.89 -25.87
N ARG A 87 1.76 -0.84 -26.44
CA ARG A 87 2.03 -1.39 -27.76
C ARG A 87 2.49 -2.84 -27.60
N ASN A 88 1.54 -3.72 -27.29
CA ASN A 88 1.49 -5.17 -27.56
C ASN A 88 0.22 -5.73 -26.90
N SER A 89 -0.90 -5.68 -27.61
CA SER A 89 -2.26 -5.91 -27.11
C SER A 89 -2.63 -7.36 -26.79
N LYS A 90 -1.66 -8.29 -26.64
CA LYS A 90 -1.97 -9.73 -26.47
C LYS A 90 -1.47 -10.36 -25.16
N ILE A 91 -0.42 -9.82 -24.54
CA ILE A 91 0.10 -10.34 -23.27
C ILE A 91 0.17 -9.18 -22.30
N PHE A 92 -0.60 -9.27 -21.21
CA PHE A 92 -0.55 -8.32 -20.12
C PHE A 92 -0.15 -9.06 -18.84
N LEU A 93 1.01 -8.74 -18.29
CA LEU A 93 1.41 -9.23 -16.99
C LEU A 93 0.83 -8.28 -15.93
N ASP A 94 -0.20 -8.74 -15.23
CA ASP A 94 -0.72 -8.10 -14.02
C ASP A 94 0.34 -8.25 -12.91
N LEU A 95 1.35 -7.37 -12.95
CA LEU A 95 2.44 -7.25 -11.99
C LEU A 95 2.27 -5.90 -11.30
N ASP A 96 2.44 -5.89 -9.98
CA ASP A 96 2.46 -4.66 -9.20
C ASP A 96 3.52 -3.73 -9.78
N THR A 97 3.09 -2.61 -10.38
CA THR A 97 3.98 -1.54 -10.81
C THR A 97 4.56 -0.89 -9.56
N ASP A 98 5.88 -0.67 -9.56
CA ASP A 98 6.53 0.11 -8.52
C ASP A 98 5.98 1.54 -8.60
N ASP A 99 5.25 1.96 -7.56
CA ASP A 99 4.57 3.26 -7.47
C ASP A 99 5.57 4.43 -7.40
N ASP A 100 6.87 4.13 -7.25
CA ASP A 100 7.97 5.11 -7.15
C ASP A 100 8.43 5.67 -8.51
N LEU A 101 8.03 5.08 -9.63
CA LEU A 101 8.38 5.60 -10.96
C LEU A 101 7.18 6.34 -11.56
N ASN A 102 7.36 7.63 -11.90
CA ASN A 102 6.40 8.39 -12.70
C ASN A 102 6.06 7.58 -13.97
N SER A 103 4.89 6.93 -13.97
CA SER A 103 4.48 5.98 -15.01
C SER A 103 4.41 6.62 -16.40
N ASP A 104 4.36 7.95 -16.47
CA ASP A 104 4.30 8.72 -17.70
C ASP A 104 5.62 8.74 -18.50
N ASP A 105 6.78 8.52 -17.85
CA ASP A 105 8.09 8.59 -18.52
C ASP A 105 8.56 7.24 -19.10
N TYR A 106 7.88 6.13 -18.78
CA TYR A 106 8.30 4.78 -19.17
C TYR A 106 7.27 4.05 -20.04
N GLU A 107 7.76 3.28 -21.01
CA GLU A 107 7.00 2.32 -21.81
C GLU A 107 7.38 0.91 -21.38
N TYR A 108 6.38 0.06 -21.14
CA TYR A 108 6.56 -1.32 -20.70
C TYR A 108 6.14 -2.28 -21.81
N GLU A 109 7.03 -3.20 -22.15
CA GLU A 109 6.79 -4.28 -23.12
C GLU A 109 6.91 -5.64 -22.41
N ASP A 110 5.80 -6.35 -22.30
CA ASP A 110 5.75 -7.67 -21.67
C ASP A 110 5.98 -8.79 -22.69
N GLU A 111 6.85 -9.72 -22.34
CA GLU A 111 7.22 -10.89 -23.13
C GLU A 111 6.94 -12.15 -22.30
N ALA A 112 6.27 -13.14 -22.92
CA ALA A 112 6.08 -14.45 -22.34
C ALA A 112 6.52 -15.55 -23.32
N LYS A 113 7.20 -16.56 -22.78
CA LYS A 113 7.70 -17.71 -23.53
C LYS A 113 7.48 -18.98 -22.74
N LEU A 114 7.32 -20.10 -23.44
CA LEU A 114 7.44 -21.42 -22.83
C LEU A 114 8.88 -21.91 -22.99
N VAL A 115 9.51 -22.34 -21.90
CA VAL A 115 10.89 -22.83 -21.88
C VAL A 115 10.90 -24.27 -21.40
N ILE A 116 11.56 -25.14 -22.16
CA ILE A 116 11.66 -26.58 -21.88
C ILE A 116 13.11 -26.94 -21.54
N PHE A 117 13.31 -27.45 -20.33
CA PHE A 117 14.59 -27.95 -19.83
C PHE A 117 14.79 -29.43 -20.19
N PRO A 118 16.05 -29.91 -20.34
CA PRO A 118 17.31 -29.20 -20.04
C PRO A 118 17.89 -28.36 -21.19
N GLU A 119 17.44 -28.53 -22.43
CA GLU A 119 18.06 -27.86 -23.60
C GLU A 119 17.66 -26.39 -23.75
N HIS A 120 16.78 -25.88 -22.88
CA HIS A 120 16.26 -24.50 -22.90
C HIS A 120 15.58 -24.13 -24.23
N HIS A 121 14.79 -25.05 -24.79
CA HIS A 121 14.00 -24.75 -25.98
C HIS A 121 12.94 -23.70 -25.65
N GLU A 122 12.97 -22.57 -26.36
CA GLU A 122 12.04 -21.46 -26.19
C GLU A 122 10.95 -21.47 -27.27
N ILE A 123 9.69 -21.33 -26.84
CA ILE A 123 8.54 -21.14 -27.71
C ILE A 123 7.88 -19.82 -27.32
N ALA A 124 7.92 -18.82 -28.21
CA ALA A 124 7.32 -17.52 -27.95
C ALA A 124 5.78 -17.61 -27.87
N LEU A 125 5.17 -16.83 -26.98
CA LEU A 125 3.71 -16.70 -26.88
C LEU A 125 3.27 -15.31 -27.40
N PRO A 126 2.06 -15.18 -27.98
CA PRO A 126 1.09 -16.23 -28.26
C PRO A 126 1.42 -16.93 -29.60
N ASN A 127 1.61 -18.25 -29.56
CA ASN A 127 1.83 -19.08 -30.76
C ASN A 127 0.71 -20.12 -30.87
N ILE A 128 -0.42 -19.68 -31.43
CA ILE A 128 -1.71 -20.40 -31.43
C ILE A 128 -1.68 -21.61 -32.39
N GLU A 129 -0.82 -21.61 -33.41
CA GLU A 129 -0.82 -22.64 -34.45
C GLU A 129 0.04 -23.88 -34.10
N GLU A 130 1.02 -23.75 -33.19
CA GLU A 130 1.98 -24.83 -32.90
C GLU A 130 1.77 -25.52 -31.54
N LEU A 131 0.92 -24.96 -30.66
CA LEU A 131 0.73 -25.47 -29.31
C LEU A 131 -0.54 -26.32 -29.16
N PRO A 132 -0.47 -27.48 -28.47
CA PRO A 132 -1.66 -28.24 -28.11
C PRO A 132 -2.64 -27.40 -27.29
N ALA A 133 -3.94 -27.57 -27.51
CA ALA A 133 -4.99 -26.76 -26.87
C ALA A 133 -4.88 -26.69 -25.34
N LEU A 134 -4.50 -27.81 -24.69
CA LEU A 134 -4.29 -27.87 -23.24
C LEU A 134 -3.17 -26.92 -22.78
N VAL A 135 -2.07 -26.83 -23.53
CA VAL A 135 -0.92 -25.98 -23.20
C VAL A 135 -1.29 -24.52 -23.38
N THR A 136 -2.01 -24.18 -24.46
CA THR A 136 -2.53 -22.83 -24.69
C THR A 136 -3.44 -22.38 -23.55
N ILE A 137 -4.40 -23.22 -23.15
CA ILE A 137 -5.30 -22.94 -22.02
C ILE A 137 -4.52 -22.76 -20.72
N ALA A 138 -3.51 -23.60 -20.46
CA ALA A 138 -2.67 -23.47 -19.27
C ALA A 138 -1.89 -22.14 -19.27
N CYS A 139 -1.24 -21.78 -20.38
CA CYS A 139 -0.52 -20.52 -20.52
C CYS A 139 -1.45 -19.31 -20.28
N ASP A 140 -2.61 -19.28 -20.95
CA ASP A 140 -3.58 -18.19 -20.79
C ASP A 140 -4.09 -18.09 -19.35
N ALA A 141 -4.33 -19.22 -18.70
CA ALA A 141 -4.75 -19.27 -17.29
C ALA A 141 -3.65 -18.77 -16.34
N VAL A 142 -2.38 -19.11 -16.57
CA VAL A 142 -1.25 -18.60 -15.77
C VAL A 142 -1.07 -17.10 -15.99
N LEU A 143 -1.15 -16.62 -17.24
CA LEU A 143 -1.05 -15.19 -17.57
C LEU A 143 -2.20 -14.36 -16.96
N SER A 144 -3.43 -14.88 -16.99
CA SER A 144 -4.62 -14.20 -16.46
C SER A 144 -4.82 -14.35 -14.95
N SER A 145 -4.13 -15.29 -14.30
CA SER A 145 -4.21 -15.49 -12.85
C SER A 145 -3.81 -14.22 -12.08
N LYS A 146 -4.44 -13.96 -10.93
CA LYS A 146 -4.06 -12.83 -10.07
C LYS A 146 -2.81 -13.16 -9.28
N SER A 147 -1.91 -12.19 -9.12
CA SER A 147 -0.73 -12.36 -8.24
C SER A 147 -1.19 -12.58 -6.79
N PRO A 148 -0.69 -13.61 -6.07
CA PRO A 148 -1.00 -13.84 -4.66
C PRO A 148 -0.38 -12.78 -3.73
N TYR A 149 0.59 -12.01 -4.23
CA TYR A 149 1.24 -10.91 -3.52
C TYR A 149 0.62 -9.56 -3.82
N ARG A 150 -0.38 -9.51 -4.72
CA ARG A 150 -1.21 -8.32 -4.86
C ARG A 150 -1.62 -7.98 -3.44
N LYS A 151 -1.23 -6.77 -2.99
CA LYS A 151 -1.75 -6.21 -1.75
C LYS A 151 -3.24 -6.59 -1.78
N GLN A 152 -3.74 -7.30 -0.76
CA GLN A 152 -5.14 -7.05 -0.42
C GLN A 152 -5.20 -5.54 -0.48
N ASP A 153 -5.98 -4.98 -1.42
CA ASP A 153 -6.21 -3.54 -1.42
C ASP A 153 -6.39 -3.25 0.06
N PRO A 154 -5.49 -2.47 0.69
CA PRO A 154 -5.81 -2.00 2.02
C PRO A 154 -7.18 -1.43 1.80
N ASP A 155 -8.21 -2.02 2.43
CA ASP A 155 -9.62 -1.61 2.29
C ASP A 155 -9.58 -0.14 1.98
N ALA A 156 -10.03 0.28 0.79
CA ALA A 156 -9.66 1.56 0.20
C ALA A 156 -9.91 2.75 1.15
N TRP A 157 -8.99 2.98 2.08
CA TRP A 157 -8.96 4.02 3.11
C TRP A 157 -8.00 5.13 2.63
N GLY A 158 -7.84 5.24 1.31
CA GLY A 158 -7.06 6.24 0.62
C GLY A 158 -7.66 6.62 -0.73
N GLY A 159 -8.95 6.36 -0.95
CA GLY A 159 -9.70 7.17 -1.91
C GLY A 159 -9.79 8.59 -1.36
N GLU A 160 -9.69 9.60 -2.21
CA GLU A 160 -10.06 10.96 -1.81
C GLU A 160 -11.43 10.89 -1.15
N LEU A 161 -11.48 11.19 0.16
CA LEU A 161 -12.73 11.13 0.90
C LEU A 161 -13.74 12.02 0.19
N PRO A 162 -14.98 11.56 -0.04
CA PRO A 162 -16.00 12.38 -0.68
C PRO A 162 -16.16 13.66 0.13
N VAL A 163 -16.16 14.80 -0.56
CA VAL A 163 -16.44 16.09 0.07
C VAL A 163 -17.84 16.04 0.68
N SER A 164 -17.97 16.35 1.96
CA SER A 164 -19.27 16.26 2.61
C SER A 164 -20.28 17.21 1.97
N LYS A 165 -21.50 16.72 1.75
CA LYS A 165 -22.64 17.53 1.31
C LYS A 165 -23.01 18.61 2.33
N CYS A 166 -22.64 18.41 3.59
CA CYS A 166 -22.96 19.32 4.69
C CYS A 166 -21.88 20.38 4.93
N ALA A 167 -20.66 20.19 4.42
CA ALA A 167 -19.52 21.08 4.69
C ALA A 167 -19.78 22.54 4.27
N ASN A 168 -20.45 22.76 3.13
CA ASN A 168 -20.71 24.12 2.62
C ASN A 168 -21.84 24.86 3.35
N ASN A 169 -22.77 24.13 3.97
CA ASN A 169 -23.98 24.68 4.58
C ASN A 169 -24.01 24.45 6.11
N LEU A 170 -22.88 24.07 6.70
CA LEU A 170 -22.80 23.76 8.12
C LEU A 170 -23.04 25.05 8.92
N THR A 171 -24.12 25.06 9.71
CA THR A 171 -24.41 26.16 10.63
C THR A 171 -23.73 25.85 11.96
N GLN A 172 -22.80 26.70 12.40
CA GLN A 172 -22.18 26.59 13.72
C GLN A 172 -22.92 27.48 14.70
N LEU A 173 -23.27 26.93 15.87
CA LEU A 173 -23.94 27.67 16.92
C LEU A 173 -22.93 28.54 17.67
N ASP A 174 -23.28 29.79 17.93
CA ASP A 174 -22.49 30.67 18.79
C ASP A 174 -22.91 30.47 20.25
N ASN A 175 -22.48 29.36 20.82
CA ASN A 175 -22.76 28.97 22.20
C ASN A 175 -21.61 29.29 23.17
N GLY A 176 -20.60 30.04 22.72
CA GLY A 176 -19.44 30.42 23.53
C GLY A 176 -18.51 29.28 23.93
N VAL A 177 -18.67 28.08 23.35
CA VAL A 177 -17.84 26.91 23.66
C VAL A 177 -16.45 27.08 23.05
N ARG A 178 -15.42 26.97 23.90
CA ARG A 178 -14.01 26.94 23.50
C ARG A 178 -13.42 25.59 23.87
N ILE A 179 -12.81 24.92 22.90
CA ILE A 179 -12.23 23.60 23.11
C ILE A 179 -10.76 23.76 23.50
N PRO A 180 -10.34 23.25 24.68
CA PRO A 180 -8.93 23.29 25.06
C PRO A 180 -8.09 22.43 24.11
N PRO A 181 -6.78 22.69 23.98
CA PRO A 181 -5.90 21.93 23.08
C PRO A 181 -5.59 20.50 23.55
N SER A 182 -5.92 20.14 24.80
CA SER A 182 -5.72 18.79 25.35
C SER A 182 -6.61 18.54 26.57
N GLY A 183 -6.61 17.30 27.07
CA GLY A 183 -7.34 16.92 28.29
C GLY A 183 -8.82 16.65 28.09
N TRP A 184 -9.25 16.38 26.86
CA TRP A 184 -10.64 16.12 26.53
C TRP A 184 -11.19 14.88 27.24
N LYS A 185 -12.49 14.95 27.52
CA LYS A 185 -13.27 13.88 28.12
C LYS A 185 -14.64 13.87 27.46
N CYS A 186 -15.23 12.69 27.30
CA CYS A 186 -16.59 12.59 26.83
C CYS A 186 -17.56 13.34 27.77
N GLY A 187 -18.47 14.12 27.21
CA GLY A 187 -19.49 14.84 27.99
C GLY A 187 -20.53 13.94 28.68
N ARG A 188 -20.63 12.66 28.29
CA ARG A 188 -21.60 11.67 28.83
C ARG A 188 -20.95 10.53 29.63
N CYS A 189 -19.63 10.29 29.52
CA CYS A 189 -18.95 9.22 30.27
C CYS A 189 -17.48 9.54 30.59
N ASP A 190 -16.76 8.58 31.20
CA ASP A 190 -15.38 8.78 31.66
C ASP A 190 -14.28 8.53 30.61
N LEU A 191 -14.66 8.28 29.36
CA LEU A 191 -13.69 8.02 28.29
C LEU A 191 -12.91 9.28 27.92
N ARG A 192 -11.60 9.09 27.74
CA ARG A 192 -10.61 10.11 27.34
C ARG A 192 -10.00 9.85 25.97
N GLU A 193 -10.31 8.70 25.37
CA GLU A 193 -9.82 8.25 24.07
C GLU A 193 -11.00 8.08 23.10
N ASN A 194 -10.71 8.09 21.79
CA ASN A 194 -11.71 7.96 20.72
C ASN A 194 -12.86 8.99 20.85
N LEU A 195 -12.48 10.26 21.02
CA LEU A 195 -13.38 11.38 21.19
C LEU A 195 -13.61 12.11 19.87
N TRP A 196 -14.85 12.53 19.66
CA TRP A 196 -15.33 13.20 18.47
C TRP A 196 -15.93 14.55 18.88
N LEU A 197 -15.47 15.62 18.24
CA LEU A 197 -15.97 16.97 18.39
C LEU A 197 -17.00 17.24 17.30
N ASN A 198 -18.24 17.53 17.68
CA ASN A 198 -19.26 17.93 16.72
C ASN A 198 -19.01 19.37 16.24
N LEU A 199 -19.00 19.56 14.92
CA LEU A 199 -18.65 20.85 14.31
C LEU A 199 -19.79 21.90 14.38
N THR A 200 -21.00 21.51 14.77
CA THR A 200 -22.15 22.43 14.90
C THR A 200 -22.22 23.06 16.28
N ASP A 201 -22.11 22.28 17.36
CA ASP A 201 -22.33 22.75 18.73
C ASP A 201 -21.11 22.63 19.65
N GLY A 202 -20.00 22.07 19.16
CA GLY A 202 -18.77 21.91 19.95
C GLY A 202 -18.87 20.83 21.04
N SER A 203 -19.85 19.93 20.97
CA SER A 203 -19.96 18.81 21.91
C SER A 203 -18.83 17.78 21.69
N VAL A 204 -18.21 17.31 22.78
CA VAL A 204 -17.13 16.30 22.75
C VAL A 204 -17.65 14.97 23.29
N LEU A 205 -17.72 13.96 22.44
CA LEU A 205 -18.39 12.68 22.74
C LEU A 205 -17.60 11.48 22.23
N CYS A 206 -17.71 10.33 22.90
CA CYS A 206 -16.98 9.14 22.48
C CYS A 206 -17.62 8.46 21.25
N GLY A 207 -16.78 7.89 20.39
CA GLY A 207 -17.17 7.15 19.18
C GLY A 207 -17.80 5.79 19.47
N LYS A 208 -18.05 4.99 18.43
CA LYS A 208 -18.62 3.63 18.55
C LYS A 208 -17.55 2.59 18.91
N TRP A 209 -17.99 1.45 19.43
CA TRP A 209 -17.15 0.28 19.65
C TRP A 209 -16.64 -0.29 18.32
N SER A 210 -15.32 -0.34 18.16
CA SER A 210 -14.63 -1.12 17.13
C SER A 210 -13.88 -2.28 17.79
N SER A 211 -13.76 -3.41 17.09
CA SER A 211 -13.18 -4.65 17.62
C SER A 211 -11.70 -4.53 18.07
N ASP A 212 -11.01 -3.45 17.71
CA ASP A 212 -9.63 -3.15 18.12
C ASP A 212 -9.63 -2.17 19.32
N SER A 213 -9.58 -2.76 20.51
CA SER A 213 -9.11 -2.31 21.85
C SER A 213 -9.26 -0.88 22.39
N SER A 214 -9.65 0.16 21.64
CA SER A 214 -9.99 1.49 22.20
C SER A 214 -11.47 1.81 21.92
N GLY A 215 -12.34 1.09 22.64
CA GLY A 215 -13.79 1.16 22.51
C GLY A 215 -14.40 2.50 22.98
N GLY A 216 -15.44 2.94 22.27
CA GLY A 216 -16.32 4.02 22.71
C GLY A 216 -17.78 3.58 22.84
N ASN A 217 -18.57 4.29 23.66
CA ASN A 217 -19.96 3.94 23.97
C ASN A 217 -21.00 4.42 22.93
N GLY A 218 -20.56 5.04 21.83
CA GLY A 218 -21.43 5.52 20.76
C GLY A 218 -22.18 6.83 21.05
N HIS A 219 -21.80 7.58 22.09
CA HIS A 219 -22.46 8.83 22.46
C HIS A 219 -22.47 9.89 21.35
N ALA A 220 -21.45 9.92 20.49
CA ALA A 220 -21.42 10.83 19.34
C ALA A 220 -22.57 10.54 18.35
N LEU A 221 -22.89 9.27 18.13
CA LEU A 221 -24.01 8.85 17.27
C LEU A 221 -25.37 9.13 17.95
N GLU A 222 -25.47 8.91 19.25
CA GLU A 222 -26.68 9.22 20.02
C GLU A 222 -26.99 10.72 19.97
N HIS A 223 -25.96 11.56 20.13
CA HIS A 223 -26.11 13.01 20.02
C HIS A 223 -26.55 13.46 18.63
N TYR A 224 -26.05 12.82 17.56
CA TYR A 224 -26.57 13.05 16.22
C TYR A 224 -28.06 12.71 16.10
N ARG A 225 -28.51 11.59 16.70
CA ARG A 225 -29.93 11.22 16.69
C ARG A 225 -30.82 12.22 17.44
N ASP A 226 -30.30 12.83 18.50
CA ASP A 226 -31.03 13.82 19.30
C ASP A 226 -31.10 15.20 18.63
N THR A 227 -30.01 15.62 17.97
CA THR A 227 -29.83 17.00 17.50
C THR A 227 -29.90 17.18 15.99
N GLY A 228 -29.60 16.13 15.22
CA GLY A 228 -29.46 16.16 13.77
C GLY A 228 -28.15 16.79 13.26
N TYR A 229 -27.15 17.02 14.12
CA TYR A 229 -25.90 17.69 13.73
C TYR A 229 -24.92 16.78 12.98
N PRO A 230 -24.69 17.00 11.67
CA PRO A 230 -24.24 15.95 10.77
C PRO A 230 -22.73 15.64 10.83
N LEU A 231 -21.88 16.60 11.22
CA LEU A 231 -20.43 16.48 11.09
C LEU A 231 -19.72 16.47 12.44
N ALA A 232 -18.78 15.54 12.59
CA ALA A 232 -17.85 15.52 13.70
C ALA A 232 -16.43 15.21 13.25
N VAL A 233 -15.46 15.83 13.93
CA VAL A 233 -14.02 15.61 13.72
C VAL A 233 -13.46 14.82 14.88
N LYS A 234 -12.55 13.87 14.59
CA LYS A 234 -11.91 13.08 15.64
C LYS A 234 -10.84 13.90 16.34
N LEU A 235 -10.94 14.01 17.66
CA LEU A 235 -9.94 14.66 18.50
C LEU A 235 -8.70 13.75 18.60
N GLY A 236 -7.52 14.32 18.34
CA GLY A 236 -6.23 13.60 18.31
C GLY A 236 -5.70 13.30 16.92
N THR A 237 -6.49 13.51 15.86
CA THR A 237 -6.06 13.33 14.45
C THR A 237 -5.97 14.67 13.70
N ILE A 238 -6.10 15.79 14.40
CA ILE A 238 -6.02 17.14 13.82
C ILE A 238 -4.54 17.48 13.59
N THR A 239 -4.15 17.68 12.34
CA THR A 239 -2.82 18.11 11.91
C THR A 239 -2.95 19.35 11.00
N PRO A 240 -1.83 20.05 10.68
CA PRO A 240 -1.85 21.15 9.72
C PRO A 240 -2.34 20.73 8.33
N ASP A 241 -2.15 19.46 7.96
CA ASP A 241 -2.50 18.91 6.64
C ASP A 241 -3.97 18.43 6.57
N GLY A 242 -4.63 18.21 7.70
CA GLY A 242 -6.03 17.77 7.74
C GLY A 242 -6.46 17.12 9.06
N ALA A 243 -7.67 16.57 9.09
CA ALA A 243 -8.14 15.74 10.19
C ALA A 243 -9.19 14.72 9.72
N ASP A 244 -9.36 13.63 10.48
CA ASP A 244 -10.43 12.67 10.25
C ASP A 244 -11.80 13.27 10.57
N VAL A 245 -12.61 13.50 9.53
CA VAL A 245 -14.00 13.99 9.65
C VAL A 245 -14.98 12.87 9.28
N TYR A 246 -16.04 12.74 10.07
CA TYR A 246 -17.10 11.77 9.86
C TYR A 246 -18.45 12.47 9.69
N SER A 247 -19.20 12.04 8.69
CA SER A 247 -20.58 12.48 8.44
C SER A 247 -21.55 11.43 8.95
N PHE A 248 -22.28 11.74 10.01
CA PHE A 248 -23.34 10.86 10.51
C PHE A 248 -24.54 10.78 9.58
N GLN A 249 -24.74 11.81 8.73
CA GLN A 249 -25.80 11.81 7.73
C GLN A 249 -25.48 10.91 6.54
N GLU A 250 -24.19 10.85 6.16
CA GLU A 250 -23.72 10.03 5.04
C GLU A 250 -23.23 8.64 5.51
N GLU A 251 -23.15 8.44 6.83
CA GLU A 251 -22.60 7.26 7.50
C GLU A 251 -21.17 6.87 7.08
N GLU A 252 -20.43 7.82 6.50
CA GLU A 252 -19.12 7.63 5.88
C GLU A 252 -18.09 8.68 6.35
N PRO A 253 -16.78 8.36 6.29
CA PRO A 253 -15.72 9.36 6.43
C PRO A 253 -15.75 10.32 5.24
N VAL A 254 -15.60 11.62 5.52
CA VAL A 254 -15.75 12.69 4.52
C VAL A 254 -14.60 13.68 4.62
N SER A 255 -14.36 14.41 3.54
CA SER A 255 -13.47 15.58 3.56
C SER A 255 -14.29 16.87 3.76
N ASP A 256 -13.78 17.78 4.60
CA ASP A 256 -14.35 19.12 4.80
C ASP A 256 -13.38 20.18 4.26
N PRO A 257 -13.65 20.77 3.08
CA PRO A 257 -12.82 21.84 2.51
C PRO A 257 -12.71 23.09 3.39
N HIS A 258 -13.63 23.29 4.35
CA HIS A 258 -13.69 24.45 5.24
C HIS A 258 -13.31 24.11 6.69
N LEU A 259 -12.68 22.96 6.91
CA LEU A 259 -12.36 22.43 8.24
C LEU A 259 -11.62 23.45 9.13
N GLY A 260 -10.63 24.15 8.57
CA GLY A 260 -9.88 25.16 9.32
C GLY A 260 -10.76 26.31 9.83
N ARG A 261 -11.76 26.72 9.06
CA ARG A 261 -12.74 27.73 9.49
C ARG A 261 -13.65 27.17 10.58
N HIS A 262 -14.13 25.93 10.43
CA HIS A 262 -15.01 25.30 11.42
C HIS A 262 -14.31 25.06 12.76
N LEU A 263 -13.03 24.67 12.74
CA LEU A 263 -12.21 24.49 13.93
C LEU A 263 -11.87 25.83 14.61
N ALA A 264 -11.60 26.88 13.83
CA ALA A 264 -11.32 28.21 14.35
C ALA A 264 -12.50 28.80 15.16
N HIS A 265 -13.75 28.47 14.80
CA HIS A 265 -14.95 28.85 15.56
C HIS A 265 -14.86 28.41 17.03
N PHE A 266 -14.39 27.18 17.27
CA PHE A 266 -14.20 26.62 18.61
C PHE A 266 -12.85 26.98 19.26
N GLY A 267 -12.03 27.80 18.59
CA GLY A 267 -10.72 28.25 19.08
C GLY A 267 -9.59 27.25 18.83
N ILE A 268 -9.76 26.31 17.91
CA ILE A 268 -8.72 25.36 17.50
C ILE A 268 -8.04 25.93 16.24
N ASP A 269 -6.77 26.31 16.37
CA ASP A 269 -5.95 26.73 15.23
C ASP A 269 -5.17 25.52 14.69
N MET A 270 -5.47 25.11 13.45
CA MET A 270 -4.79 24.01 12.77
C MET A 270 -3.29 24.27 12.58
N LEU A 271 -2.85 25.53 12.55
CA LEU A 271 -1.44 25.88 12.36
C LEU A 271 -0.61 25.76 13.65
N HIS A 272 -1.25 25.75 14.83
CA HIS A 272 -0.58 25.71 16.14
C HIS A 272 -0.89 24.43 16.95
N THR A 273 -1.73 23.53 16.43
CA THR A 273 -2.05 22.25 17.08
C THR A 273 -0.95 21.22 16.79
N HIS A 274 0.18 21.37 17.47
CA HIS A 274 1.09 20.23 17.64
C HIS A 274 0.35 19.16 18.44
N GLY A 275 0.21 17.96 17.88
CA GLY A 275 -0.36 16.79 18.55
C GLY A 275 0.26 16.66 19.94
N THR A 276 -0.52 16.97 20.97
CA THR A 276 -0.01 17.14 22.32
C THR A 276 -0.16 15.83 23.09
N GLU A 277 0.84 14.97 23.01
CA GLU A 277 1.32 14.32 24.24
C GLU A 277 2.32 15.27 24.92
N ASN A 278 2.17 15.43 26.24
CA ASN A 278 3.08 16.15 27.15
C ASN A 278 3.01 17.69 27.12
N GLY A 279 2.23 18.22 28.06
CA GLY A 279 2.28 19.63 28.43
C GLY A 279 3.47 19.95 29.32
N LEU A 280 4.08 21.11 29.08
CA LEU A 280 4.59 22.06 30.09
C LEU A 280 4.98 23.35 29.35
N ARG A 281 4.33 24.47 29.67
CA ARG A 281 4.70 25.83 29.24
C ARG A 281 5.72 26.41 30.21
N ASP A 282 6.83 26.98 29.75
CA ASP A 282 6.97 28.43 29.47
C ASP A 282 8.45 28.85 29.27
N ASN A 283 8.63 29.87 28.41
CA ASN A 283 9.80 30.76 28.19
C ASN A 283 11.12 30.26 27.55
N ASP A 284 11.41 30.85 26.38
CA ASP A 284 12.73 31.27 25.86
C ASP A 284 13.91 30.32 25.99
N LEU A 285 13.70 29.06 25.64
CA LEU A 285 14.79 28.16 25.29
C LEU A 285 14.47 27.62 23.91
N ARG A 286 15.44 27.71 22.98
CA ARG A 286 15.40 26.96 21.70
C ARG A 286 14.83 25.58 22.01
N PRO A 287 13.86 25.05 21.24
CA PRO A 287 13.30 23.73 21.50
C PRO A 287 14.47 22.80 21.81
N ARG A 288 14.49 22.23 23.02
CA ARG A 288 15.45 21.17 23.31
C ARG A 288 15.16 20.15 22.23
N VAL A 289 16.10 19.99 21.30
CA VAL A 289 16.03 18.96 20.27
C VAL A 289 15.61 17.71 21.00
N SER A 290 14.43 17.20 20.70
CA SER A 290 13.91 16.07 21.47
C SER A 290 14.90 14.93 21.30
N GLU A 291 15.09 14.08 22.31
CA GLU A 291 15.97 12.91 22.16
C GLU A 291 15.59 12.11 20.91
N TRP A 292 14.30 12.13 20.55
CA TRP A 292 13.76 11.58 19.32
C TRP A 292 14.28 12.27 18.05
N GLU A 293 14.28 13.60 17.98
CA GLU A 293 14.85 14.35 16.85
C GLU A 293 16.38 14.18 16.76
N VAL A 294 17.07 14.01 17.88
CA VAL A 294 18.50 13.66 17.90
C VAL A 294 18.73 12.25 17.36
N ILE A 295 17.93 11.27 17.79
CA ILE A 295 18.02 9.86 17.35
C ILE A 295 17.66 9.71 15.87
N GLN A 296 16.65 10.45 15.40
CA GLN A 296 16.23 10.45 14.00
C GLN A 296 17.11 11.35 13.13
N GLU A 297 18.06 12.08 13.72
CA GLU A 297 18.89 13.08 13.05
C GLU A 297 18.03 14.05 12.21
N SER A 298 16.84 14.41 12.72
CA SER A 298 15.84 15.19 12.00
C SER A 298 16.39 16.58 11.66
N GLY A 299 16.35 16.94 10.38
CA GLY A 299 16.88 18.23 9.89
C GLY A 299 18.37 18.24 9.54
N THR A 300 19.07 17.12 9.73
CA THR A 300 20.48 16.98 9.35
C THR A 300 20.61 16.45 7.92
N LYS A 301 21.54 17.01 7.14
CA LYS A 301 21.87 16.45 5.81
C LYS A 301 22.78 15.23 5.99
N LEU A 302 22.17 14.05 5.99
CA LEU A 302 22.90 12.79 6.07
C LEU A 302 23.57 12.45 4.74
N LYS A 303 24.69 11.72 4.83
CA LYS A 303 25.42 11.22 3.66
C LYS A 303 24.79 9.89 3.23
N PRO A 304 24.29 9.74 1.98
CA PRO A 304 23.81 8.46 1.48
C PRO A 304 24.93 7.42 1.46
N MET A 305 24.62 6.21 1.92
CA MET A 305 25.53 5.07 1.99
C MET A 305 25.06 3.95 1.06
N TYR A 306 26.02 3.24 0.46
CA TYR A 306 25.77 2.16 -0.48
C TYR A 306 26.78 1.03 -0.27
N GLY A 307 26.40 -0.20 -0.61
CA GLY A 307 27.26 -1.37 -0.56
C GLY A 307 26.71 -2.49 0.34
N PRO A 308 27.49 -3.57 0.53
CA PRO A 308 27.07 -4.71 1.35
C PRO A 308 26.75 -4.28 2.78
N GLY A 309 25.58 -4.67 3.29
CA GLY A 309 25.10 -4.30 4.63
C GLY A 309 24.43 -2.93 4.73
N TYR A 310 24.32 -2.19 3.62
CA TYR A 310 23.69 -0.86 3.56
C TYR A 310 22.44 -0.83 2.65
N THR A 311 21.77 -1.97 2.48
CA THR A 311 20.57 -2.09 1.63
C THR A 311 19.33 -1.66 2.42
N GLY A 312 18.61 -0.65 1.94
CA GLY A 312 17.33 -0.24 2.52
C GLY A 312 16.22 -1.28 2.30
N LEU A 313 15.25 -1.33 3.21
CA LEU A 313 14.07 -2.19 3.10
C LEU A 313 12.85 -1.34 2.78
N ARG A 314 12.18 -1.63 1.64
CA ARG A 314 10.98 -0.92 1.20
C ARG A 314 9.83 -1.15 2.19
N ASN A 315 9.11 -0.09 2.55
CA ASN A 315 7.95 -0.19 3.41
C ASN A 315 6.77 -0.82 2.66
N LEU A 316 6.15 -1.85 3.23
CA LEU A 316 5.02 -2.57 2.63
C LEU A 316 3.66 -2.15 3.24
N GLY A 317 3.63 -1.06 4.01
CA GLY A 317 2.49 -0.59 4.79
C GLY A 317 2.67 -0.92 6.26
N ASN A 318 2.94 0.10 7.09
CA ASN A 318 3.22 -0.04 8.52
C ASN A 318 4.35 -1.04 8.88
N SER A 319 5.22 -1.40 7.93
CA SER A 319 6.24 -2.44 8.14
C SER A 319 7.56 -1.93 8.71
N GLY A 320 7.60 -0.69 9.21
CA GLY A 320 8.83 -0.05 9.71
C GLY A 320 9.46 -0.81 10.87
N TYR A 321 8.64 -1.34 11.79
CA TYR A 321 9.11 -2.17 12.90
C TYR A 321 9.86 -3.43 12.41
N LEU A 322 9.34 -4.08 11.37
CA LEU A 322 9.94 -5.27 10.79
C LEU A 322 11.27 -4.91 10.12
N SER A 323 11.30 -3.83 9.34
CA SER A 323 12.51 -3.35 8.69
C SER A 323 13.61 -3.06 9.72
N SER A 324 13.30 -2.37 10.82
CA SER A 324 14.27 -2.07 11.89
C SER A 324 14.82 -3.33 12.55
N VAL A 325 13.97 -4.30 12.89
CA VAL A 325 14.40 -5.56 13.51
C VAL A 325 15.26 -6.37 12.56
N MET A 326 14.88 -6.49 11.29
CA MET A 326 15.62 -7.26 10.30
C MET A 326 17.02 -6.66 10.04
N GLN A 327 17.13 -5.33 9.94
CA GLN A 327 18.43 -4.65 9.83
C GLN A 327 19.32 -4.93 11.04
N ALA A 328 18.77 -4.91 12.25
CA ALA A 328 19.52 -5.20 13.46
C ALA A 328 19.99 -6.67 13.51
N VAL A 329 19.10 -7.62 13.22
CA VAL A 329 19.40 -9.07 13.25
C VAL A 329 20.49 -9.41 12.23
N PHE A 330 20.39 -8.91 10.99
CA PHE A 330 21.40 -9.16 9.97
C PHE A 330 22.69 -8.36 10.16
N SER A 331 22.77 -7.49 11.17
CA SER A 331 24.02 -6.85 11.60
C SER A 331 24.79 -7.67 12.65
N ILE A 332 24.20 -8.76 13.16
CA ILE A 332 24.81 -9.64 14.17
C ILE A 332 25.56 -10.79 13.46
N PRO A 333 26.89 -10.94 13.67
CA PRO A 333 27.71 -11.94 12.97
C PRO A 333 27.27 -13.40 13.15
N GLU A 334 26.63 -13.74 14.27
CA GLU A 334 26.10 -15.07 14.54
C GLU A 334 24.96 -15.42 13.57
N PHE A 335 24.06 -14.48 13.30
CA PHE A 335 22.94 -14.67 12.36
C PHE A 335 23.40 -14.67 10.91
N GLN A 336 24.46 -13.93 10.57
CA GLN A 336 25.02 -13.95 9.21
C GLN A 336 25.69 -15.29 8.87
N ARG A 337 26.15 -16.06 9.87
CA ARG A 337 26.87 -17.32 9.70
C ARG A 337 25.97 -18.56 9.78
N ALA A 338 24.77 -18.43 10.33
CA ALA A 338 23.80 -19.51 10.54
C ALA A 338 23.13 -19.94 9.22
#